data_AF-A0A8X7BXB8-F1
#
_entry.id   AF-A0A8X7BXB8-F1
#
_cell.length_a   1.000
_cell.length_b   1.000
_cell.length_c   1.000
_cell.angle_alpha   90.00
_cell.angle_beta   90.00
_cell.angle_gamma   90.00
#
_symmetry.space_group_name_H-M   'P 1'
#
loop_
_entity.id
_entity.type
_entity.pdbx_description
1 polymer ?
#
loop_
_entity_poly.entity_id
_entity_poly.type
_entity_poly.pdbx_seq_one_letter_code
_entity_poly.pdbx_strand_id
1 'polypeptide(L)'
;MEYSGMPFQQSKETSRRDLRLEDTYFNKEVEKAFVDHSKTVFEKKTKPSLLIAKEVGNMYTPSLYACLVSFLASQNIEDLKGIRVGMFSYGSGLAATLFSLRFSDDIAKGSSLRSLHDSLQNIKMRLGSRIKVSPKTFTEILKLRDTTHHQAPYTPIGSLEDLFPGTWYLEHVDDKHRRTYQQVKKSCIQRNGLLSKMNVMNCESTKVAEEFCKVSATPICLSENVQLV
;
A
#
# COMPACT_ATOMS: atom_id res chain seq x y z
N MET A 1 -3.90 29.65 67.73
CA MET A 1 -3.75 29.82 66.28
C MET A 1 -3.64 28.44 65.70
N GLU A 2 -4.77 27.91 65.22
CA GLU A 2 -4.90 26.56 64.68
C GLU A 2 -4.19 26.46 63.33
N TYR A 3 -3.35 25.44 63.19
CA TYR A 3 -2.83 24.98 61.91
C TYR A 3 -3.95 24.20 61.20
N SER A 4 -4.63 24.82 60.25
CA SER A 4 -5.51 24.12 59.32
C SER A 4 -4.67 23.45 58.23
N GLY A 5 -4.34 22.17 58.45
CA GLY A 5 -3.74 21.33 57.42
C GLY A 5 -4.69 21.21 56.23
N MET A 6 -4.27 21.64 55.04
CA MET A 6 -4.96 21.31 53.81
C MET A 6 -4.88 19.79 53.59
N PRO A 7 -5.99 19.11 53.27
CA PRO A 7 -5.93 17.69 52.97
C PRO A 7 -5.11 17.49 51.68
N PHE A 8 -4.03 16.73 51.80
CA PHE A 8 -3.29 16.17 50.68
C PHE A 8 -4.29 15.36 49.85
N GLN A 9 -4.68 15.87 48.68
CA GLN A 9 -5.43 15.11 47.70
C GLN A 9 -4.51 14.01 47.18
N GLN A 10 -4.60 12.85 47.82
CA GLN A 10 -4.07 11.62 47.30
C GLN A 10 -4.85 11.33 46.01
N SER A 11 -4.29 11.73 44.87
CA SER A 11 -4.79 11.32 43.57
C SER A 11 -4.82 9.80 43.58
N LYS A 12 -6.01 9.21 43.64
CA LYS A 12 -6.18 7.79 43.37
C LYS A 12 -5.62 7.57 41.97
N GLU A 13 -4.45 6.97 41.89
CA GLU A 13 -3.88 6.50 40.64
C GLU A 13 -4.82 5.38 40.18
N THR A 14 -5.82 5.74 39.39
CA THR A 14 -6.82 4.80 38.89
C THR A 14 -6.05 3.73 38.14
N SER A 15 -6.10 2.50 38.64
CA SER A 15 -5.44 1.36 37.99
C SER A 15 -5.89 1.32 36.54
N ARG A 16 -4.95 1.14 35.60
CA ARG A 16 -5.26 1.06 34.16
C ARG A 16 -6.28 -0.05 33.83
N ARG A 17 -6.50 -0.99 34.77
CA ARG A 17 -7.52 -2.06 34.67
C ARG A 17 -8.96 -1.56 34.81
N ASP A 18 -9.16 -0.41 35.44
CA ASP A 18 -10.49 0.12 35.74
C ASP A 18 -10.97 1.12 34.68
N LEU A 19 -10.17 1.35 33.64
CA LEU A 19 -10.51 2.24 32.52
C LEU A 19 -11.40 1.51 31.51
N ARG A 20 -12.46 2.17 31.05
CA ARG A 20 -13.26 1.70 29.91
C ARG A 20 -12.55 2.05 28.61
N LEU A 21 -12.77 1.26 27.56
CA LEU A 21 -12.10 1.47 26.27
C LEU A 21 -12.39 2.87 25.71
N GLU A 22 -13.63 3.32 25.77
CA GLU A 22 -14.07 4.63 25.28
C GLU A 22 -13.39 5.82 25.99
N ASP A 23 -12.93 5.63 27.22
CA ASP A 23 -12.23 6.67 27.99
C ASP A 23 -10.72 6.73 27.65
N THR A 24 -10.22 5.78 26.83
CA THR A 24 -8.78 5.65 26.54
C THR A 24 -8.35 6.22 25.19
N TYR A 25 -9.27 6.57 24.28
CA TYR A 25 -8.93 6.93 22.90
C TYR A 25 -7.93 8.08 22.76
N PHE A 26 -7.96 9.04 23.70
CA PHE A 26 -7.07 10.19 23.71
C PHE A 26 -6.22 10.28 25.00
N ASN A 27 -6.17 9.20 25.78
CA ASN A 27 -5.40 9.14 27.00
C ASN A 27 -3.91 8.89 26.67
N LYS A 28 -3.08 9.94 26.74
CA LYS A 28 -1.65 9.89 26.40
C LYS A 28 -0.84 8.94 27.27
N GLU A 29 -1.22 8.74 28.53
CA GLU A 29 -0.52 7.82 29.43
C GLU A 29 -0.79 6.36 29.05
N VAL A 30 -2.03 6.06 28.65
CA VAL A 30 -2.41 4.76 28.10
C VAL A 30 -1.72 4.53 26.76
N GLU A 31 -1.77 5.51 25.84
CA GLU A 31 -1.08 5.42 24.54
C GLU A 31 0.41 5.08 24.72
N LYS A 32 1.13 5.87 25.53
CA LYS A 32 2.56 5.67 25.78
C LYS A 32 2.85 4.28 26.31
N ALA A 33 2.11 3.86 27.35
CA ALA A 33 2.32 2.55 27.97
C ALA A 33 2.13 1.39 26.98
N PHE A 34 1.09 1.44 26.13
CA PHE A 34 0.80 0.37 25.17
C PHE A 34 1.68 0.43 23.92
N VAL A 35 2.11 1.61 23.47
CA VAL A 35 3.12 1.74 22.41
C VAL A 35 4.45 1.11 22.85
N ASP A 36 4.91 1.45 24.06
CA ASP A 36 6.16 0.90 24.60
C ASP A 36 6.06 -0.62 24.78
N HIS A 37 4.94 -1.12 25.34
CA HIS A 37 4.74 -2.55 25.56
C HIS A 37 4.58 -3.36 24.26
N SER A 38 3.95 -2.78 23.24
CA SER A 38 3.69 -3.47 21.96
C SER A 38 4.83 -3.37 20.96
N LYS A 39 5.90 -2.61 21.26
CA LYS A 39 6.99 -2.30 20.32
C LYS A 39 7.57 -3.54 19.61
N THR A 40 7.96 -4.57 20.36
CA THR A 40 8.53 -5.79 19.77
C THR A 40 7.52 -6.53 18.90
N VAL A 41 6.23 -6.54 19.28
CA VAL A 41 5.17 -7.16 18.49
C VAL A 41 4.94 -6.37 17.20
N PHE A 42 4.90 -5.04 17.28
CA PHE A 42 4.75 -4.16 16.12
C PHE A 42 5.92 -4.31 15.13
N GLU A 43 7.15 -4.31 15.63
CA GLU A 43 8.36 -4.46 14.81
C GLU A 43 8.36 -5.80 14.05
N LYS A 44 7.87 -6.86 14.67
CA LYS A 44 7.78 -8.19 14.05
C LYS A 44 6.57 -8.37 13.13
N LYS A 45 5.38 -7.93 13.54
CA LYS A 45 4.11 -8.28 12.89
C LYS A 45 3.53 -7.20 11.99
N THR A 46 3.91 -5.94 12.17
CA THR A 46 3.25 -4.81 11.49
C THR A 46 4.23 -3.99 10.66
N LYS A 47 5.39 -3.63 11.22
CA LYS A 47 6.39 -2.79 10.54
C LYS A 47 6.77 -3.29 9.12
N PRO A 48 6.94 -4.60 8.85
CA PRO A 48 7.28 -5.07 7.50
C PRO A 48 6.18 -4.78 6.46
N SER A 49 4.93 -4.58 6.89
CA SER A 49 3.81 -4.20 6.04
C SER A 49 3.78 -2.71 5.65
N LEU A 50 4.64 -1.85 6.22
CA LEU A 50 4.47 -0.40 6.09
C LEU A 50 5.31 0.26 4.99
N LEU A 51 6.07 -0.50 4.17
CA LEU A 51 6.96 0.06 3.16
C LEU A 51 6.21 0.96 2.16
N ILE A 52 5.20 0.44 1.47
CA ILE A 52 4.47 1.22 0.45
C ILE A 52 3.70 2.36 1.11
N ALA A 53 3.07 2.13 2.26
CA ALA A 53 2.34 3.18 2.98
C ALA A 53 3.25 4.36 3.35
N LYS A 54 4.48 4.09 3.80
CA LYS A 54 5.47 5.12 4.11
C LYS A 54 5.96 5.87 2.85
N GLU A 55 6.16 5.15 1.76
CA GLU A 55 6.77 5.70 0.53
C GLU A 55 5.77 6.35 -0.43
N VAL A 56 4.49 6.00 -0.37
CA VAL A 56 3.42 6.47 -1.27
C VAL A 56 2.37 7.31 -0.55
N GLY A 57 2.15 7.06 0.75
CA GLY A 57 1.09 7.70 1.52
C GLY A 57 -0.26 6.97 1.42
N ASN A 58 -1.33 7.65 1.83
CA ASN A 58 -2.68 7.08 1.85
C ASN A 58 -3.23 6.93 0.42
N MET A 59 -3.59 5.70 0.05
CA MET A 59 -4.18 5.40 -1.26
C MET A 59 -5.70 5.17 -1.19
N TYR A 60 -6.32 5.34 -0.01
CA TYR A 60 -7.70 4.98 0.30
C TYR A 60 -7.94 3.46 0.29
N THR A 61 -8.85 2.97 -0.55
CA THR A 61 -9.28 1.55 -0.56
C THR A 61 -8.15 0.53 -0.75
N PRO A 62 -7.09 0.74 -1.56
CA PRO A 62 -6.01 -0.22 -1.70
C PRO A 62 -4.94 -0.10 -0.59
N SER A 63 -5.04 0.84 0.37
CA SER A 63 -4.03 1.02 1.42
C SER A 63 -3.75 -0.25 2.21
N LEU A 64 -4.80 -0.98 2.62
CA LEU A 64 -4.67 -2.25 3.34
C LEU A 64 -3.95 -3.32 2.49
N TYR A 65 -4.29 -3.41 1.21
CA TYR A 65 -3.72 -4.40 0.30
C TYR A 65 -2.29 -4.05 -0.11
N ALA A 66 -1.95 -2.76 -0.18
CA ALA A 66 -0.57 -2.33 -0.31
C ALA A 66 0.28 -2.68 0.92
N CYS A 67 -0.32 -2.68 2.12
CA CYS A 67 0.36 -3.19 3.30
C CYS A 67 0.60 -4.70 3.21
N LEU A 68 -0.39 -5.47 2.74
CA LEU A 68 -0.22 -6.91 2.46
C LEU A 68 0.89 -7.18 1.44
N VAL A 69 0.93 -6.39 0.37
CA VAL A 69 1.98 -6.48 -0.66
C VAL A 69 3.36 -6.15 -0.08
N SER A 70 3.45 -5.10 0.74
CA SER A 70 4.70 -4.75 1.44
C SER A 70 5.17 -5.87 2.36
N PHE A 71 4.23 -6.48 3.10
CA PHE A 71 4.51 -7.61 3.97
C PHE A 71 5.06 -8.79 3.16
N LEU A 72 4.34 -9.25 2.13
CA LEU A 72 4.77 -10.34 1.25
C LEU A 72 6.16 -10.10 0.65
N ALA A 73 6.45 -8.89 0.18
CA ALA A 73 7.73 -8.54 -0.43
C ALA A 73 8.87 -8.33 0.58
N SER A 74 8.57 -8.35 1.89
CA SER A 74 9.56 -8.16 2.96
C SER A 74 10.01 -9.46 3.61
N GLN A 75 9.28 -10.56 3.42
CA GLN A 75 9.55 -11.86 4.03
C GLN A 75 10.28 -12.77 3.05
N ASN A 76 10.99 -13.77 3.57
CA ASN A 76 11.38 -14.90 2.72
C ASN A 76 10.17 -15.80 2.49
N ILE A 77 10.15 -16.52 1.38
CA ILE A 77 9.02 -17.40 1.03
C ILE A 77 8.79 -18.49 2.09
N GLU A 78 9.84 -18.97 2.75
CA GLU A 78 9.79 -19.97 3.82
C GLU A 78 9.03 -19.45 5.05
N ASP A 79 9.16 -18.15 5.34
CA ASP A 79 8.50 -17.49 6.47
C ASP A 79 7.00 -17.26 6.23
N LEU A 80 6.55 -17.39 4.97
CA LEU A 80 5.15 -17.22 4.56
C LEU A 80 4.35 -18.51 4.62
N LYS A 81 4.99 -19.66 4.79
CA LYS A 81 4.35 -20.97 4.76
C LYS A 81 3.32 -21.10 5.89
N GLY A 82 2.05 -21.30 5.54
CA GLY A 82 0.98 -21.62 6.50
C GLY A 82 0.58 -20.50 7.47
N ILE A 83 1.20 -19.32 7.39
CA ILE A 83 0.98 -18.24 8.35
C ILE A 83 -0.43 -17.64 8.21
N ARG A 84 -0.93 -17.11 9.33
CA ARG A 84 -2.18 -16.35 9.37
C ARG A 84 -1.89 -14.85 9.46
N VAL A 85 -2.49 -14.08 8.56
CA VAL A 85 -2.37 -12.61 8.50
C VAL A 85 -3.71 -11.99 8.86
N GLY A 86 -3.73 -11.17 9.90
CA GLY A 86 -4.90 -10.37 10.27
C GLY A 86 -5.00 -9.11 9.40
N MET A 87 -6.21 -8.81 8.93
CA MET A 87 -6.50 -7.70 8.03
C MET A 87 -7.60 -6.84 8.65
N PHE A 88 -7.27 -5.59 8.97
CA PHE A 88 -8.24 -4.62 9.50
C PHE A 88 -8.50 -3.54 8.44
N SER A 89 -9.71 -3.53 7.89
CA SER A 89 -10.17 -2.55 6.91
C SER A 89 -11.11 -1.55 7.57
N TYR A 90 -10.93 -0.27 7.26
CA TYR A 90 -11.73 0.83 7.78
C TYR A 90 -12.06 1.84 6.68
N GLY A 91 -13.32 2.29 6.65
CA GLY A 91 -13.78 3.44 5.87
C GLY A 91 -14.62 4.38 6.73
N SER A 92 -14.34 5.69 6.65
CA SER A 92 -15.06 6.72 7.41
C SER A 92 -16.54 6.78 7.01
N GLY A 93 -17.42 6.92 8.01
CA GLY A 93 -18.88 6.89 7.83
C GLY A 93 -19.70 6.22 8.95
N LEU A 94 -19.44 5.01 9.42
CA LEU A 94 -18.27 4.14 9.28
C LEU A 94 -18.63 2.69 8.91
N ALA A 95 -17.74 2.04 8.17
CA ALA A 95 -17.77 0.60 7.92
C ALA A 95 -16.39 0.02 8.19
N ALA A 96 -16.32 -1.03 9.00
CA ALA A 96 -15.06 -1.67 9.37
C ALA A 96 -15.21 -3.20 9.39
N THR A 97 -14.14 -3.89 9.04
CA THR A 97 -14.09 -5.36 9.09
C THR A 97 -12.70 -5.81 9.47
N LEU A 98 -12.62 -6.67 10.49
CA LEU A 98 -11.44 -7.44 10.82
C LEU A 98 -11.63 -8.86 10.27
N PHE A 99 -10.76 -9.30 9.37
CA PHE A 99 -10.77 -10.65 8.80
C PHE A 99 -9.34 -11.21 8.78
N SER A 100 -9.17 -12.46 8.35
CA SER A 100 -7.84 -13.08 8.25
C SER A 100 -7.66 -13.88 6.98
N LEU A 101 -6.41 -13.93 6.52
CA LEU A 101 -5.95 -14.77 5.41
C LEU A 101 -5.05 -15.86 5.98
N ARG A 102 -5.07 -17.04 5.37
CA ARG A 102 -4.08 -18.10 5.63
C ARG A 102 -3.34 -18.40 4.34
N PHE A 103 -2.03 -18.29 4.37
CA PHE A 103 -1.21 -18.63 3.21
C PHE A 103 -1.06 -20.14 3.05
N SER A 104 -0.89 -20.57 1.80
CA SER A 104 -0.67 -21.98 1.46
C SER A 104 0.60 -22.50 2.12
N ASP A 105 0.61 -23.79 2.42
CA ASP A 105 1.83 -24.50 2.81
C ASP A 105 2.73 -24.83 1.61
N ASP A 106 2.20 -24.73 0.40
CA ASP A 106 2.92 -25.00 -0.84
C ASP A 106 3.72 -23.78 -1.33
N ILE A 107 5.03 -23.87 -1.15
CA ILE A 107 6.02 -22.87 -1.57
C ILE A 107 6.91 -23.37 -2.73
N ALA A 108 6.55 -24.50 -3.35
CA ALA A 108 7.30 -25.06 -4.46
C ALA A 108 7.40 -24.08 -5.63
N LYS A 109 8.44 -24.23 -6.46
CA LYS A 109 8.58 -23.42 -7.67
C LYS A 109 7.36 -23.66 -8.57
N GLY A 110 6.65 -22.58 -8.89
CA GLY A 110 5.42 -22.61 -9.69
C GLY A 110 4.12 -22.70 -8.89
N SER A 111 4.17 -22.82 -7.55
CA SER A 111 2.97 -22.72 -6.72
C SER A 111 2.39 -21.30 -6.73
N SER A 112 1.09 -21.17 -6.44
CA SER A 112 0.41 -19.86 -6.45
C SER A 112 1.02 -18.87 -5.46
N LEU A 113 1.40 -19.33 -4.26
CA LEU A 113 2.04 -18.46 -3.26
C LEU A 113 3.43 -18.03 -3.71
N ARG A 114 4.20 -18.96 -4.29
CA ARG A 114 5.53 -18.65 -4.83
C ARG A 114 5.46 -17.65 -5.99
N SER A 115 4.56 -17.87 -6.94
CA SER A 115 4.35 -16.95 -8.06
C SER A 115 3.91 -15.56 -7.60
N LEU A 116 3.01 -15.47 -6.61
CA LEU A 116 2.62 -14.20 -6.01
C LEU A 116 3.84 -13.52 -5.37
N HIS A 117 4.56 -14.20 -4.49
CA HIS A 117 5.75 -13.66 -3.83
C HIS A 117 6.80 -13.16 -4.84
N ASP A 118 7.12 -13.99 -5.85
CA ASP A 118 8.15 -13.69 -6.84
C ASP A 118 7.76 -12.48 -7.71
N SER A 119 6.46 -12.29 -8.00
CA SER A 119 5.94 -11.13 -8.74
C SER A 119 6.14 -9.79 -8.03
N LEU A 120 6.35 -9.80 -6.71
CA LEU A 120 6.42 -8.60 -5.87
C LEU A 120 7.87 -8.17 -5.57
N GLN A 121 8.88 -8.93 -6.00
CA GLN A 121 10.28 -8.69 -5.61
C GLN A 121 10.85 -7.37 -6.16
N ASN A 122 10.26 -6.81 -7.21
CA ASN A 122 10.70 -5.54 -7.80
C ASN A 122 10.09 -4.29 -7.14
N ILE A 123 9.32 -4.40 -6.06
CA ILE A 123 8.62 -3.24 -5.46
C ILE A 123 9.57 -2.13 -5.04
N LYS A 124 10.69 -2.45 -4.37
CA LYS A 124 11.67 -1.43 -3.95
C LYS A 124 12.26 -0.69 -5.16
N MET A 125 12.55 -1.42 -6.22
CA MET A 125 13.03 -0.84 -7.49
C MET A 125 11.97 0.07 -8.11
N ARG A 126 10.71 -0.37 -8.21
CA ARG A 126 9.60 0.44 -8.75
C ARG A 126 9.34 1.71 -7.94
N LEU A 127 9.44 1.64 -6.62
CA LEU A 127 9.33 2.80 -5.74
C LEU A 127 10.51 3.76 -5.94
N GLY A 128 11.72 3.22 -6.11
CA GLY A 128 12.94 3.99 -6.37
C GLY A 128 13.00 4.64 -7.75
N SER A 129 12.30 4.09 -8.75
CA SER A 129 12.27 4.64 -10.12
C SER A 129 11.27 5.79 -10.30
N ARG A 130 10.60 6.23 -9.24
CA ARG A 130 9.67 7.38 -9.29
C ARG A 130 10.43 8.69 -9.42
N ILE A 131 9.76 9.69 -9.98
CA ILE A 131 10.31 11.02 -10.15
C ILE A 131 9.98 11.87 -8.92
N LYS A 132 11.01 12.40 -8.26
CA LYS A 132 10.83 13.35 -7.18
C LYS A 132 10.51 14.73 -7.77
N VAL A 133 9.39 15.30 -7.34
CA VAL A 133 8.99 16.66 -7.71
C VAL A 133 9.21 17.63 -6.55
N SER A 134 9.45 18.91 -6.85
CA SER A 134 9.57 19.94 -5.81
C SER A 134 8.21 20.22 -5.14
N PRO A 135 8.18 20.67 -3.88
CA PRO A 135 6.92 21.06 -3.23
C PRO A 135 6.13 22.13 -4.02
N LYS A 136 6.85 23.07 -4.66
CA LYS A 136 6.25 24.10 -5.52
C LYS A 136 5.51 23.47 -6.69
N THR A 137 6.20 22.64 -7.47
CA THR A 137 5.62 21.91 -8.61
C THR A 137 4.45 21.02 -8.19
N PHE A 138 4.57 20.32 -7.06
CA PHE A 138 3.48 19.52 -6.51
C PHE A 138 2.24 20.37 -6.20
N THR A 139 2.43 21.56 -5.63
CA THR A 139 1.33 22.49 -5.31
C THR A 139 0.66 23.02 -6.58
N GLU A 140 1.44 23.31 -7.61
CA GLU A 140 0.94 23.71 -8.93
C GLU A 140 0.08 22.59 -9.56
N ILE A 141 0.53 21.34 -9.47
CA ILE A 141 -0.24 20.16 -9.93
C ILE A 141 -1.55 20.02 -9.14
N LEU A 142 -1.53 20.21 -7.82
CA LEU A 142 -2.76 20.17 -7.01
C LEU A 142 -3.74 21.27 -7.42
N LYS A 143 -3.24 22.48 -7.67
CA LYS A 143 -4.08 23.59 -8.15
C LYS A 143 -4.67 23.29 -9.53
N LEU A 144 -3.89 22.71 -10.44
CA LEU A 144 -4.40 22.28 -11.75
C LEU A 144 -5.50 21.21 -11.60
N ARG A 145 -5.32 20.24 -10.71
CA ARG A 145 -6.34 19.21 -10.43
C ARG A 145 -7.65 19.83 -9.92
N ASP A 146 -7.57 20.82 -9.04
CA ASP A 146 -8.72 21.53 -8.50
C ASP A 146 -9.48 22.29 -9.60
N THR A 147 -8.76 23.10 -10.38
CA THR A 147 -9.38 23.92 -11.45
C THR A 147 -9.96 23.10 -12.59
N THR A 148 -9.46 21.89 -12.83
CA THR A 148 -9.90 21.00 -13.92
C THR A 148 -10.94 19.97 -13.50
N HIS A 149 -11.29 19.89 -12.21
CA HIS A 149 -12.10 18.79 -11.67
C HIS A 149 -13.46 18.59 -12.38
N HIS A 150 -14.10 19.69 -12.79
CA HIS A 150 -15.41 19.70 -13.46
C HIS A 150 -15.36 20.25 -14.90
N GLN A 151 -14.17 20.39 -15.50
CA GLN A 151 -14.06 20.95 -16.84
C GLN A 151 -14.48 19.95 -17.92
N ALA A 152 -15.31 20.45 -18.85
CA ALA A 152 -15.70 19.77 -20.08
C ALA A 152 -16.04 20.84 -21.14
N PRO A 153 -15.47 20.79 -22.36
CA PRO A 153 -14.43 19.86 -22.80
C PRO A 153 -13.05 20.17 -22.18
N TYR A 154 -12.19 19.15 -22.07
CA TYR A 154 -10.83 19.29 -21.52
C TYR A 154 -9.86 18.26 -22.09
N THR A 155 -8.65 18.70 -22.42
CA THR A 155 -7.52 17.83 -22.79
C THR A 155 -6.40 17.99 -21.74
N PRO A 156 -6.03 16.92 -21.01
CA PRO A 156 -4.95 16.98 -20.04
C PRO A 156 -3.62 17.45 -20.63
N ILE A 157 -2.88 18.26 -19.87
CA ILE A 157 -1.61 18.88 -20.31
C ILE A 157 -0.36 18.24 -19.67
N GLY A 158 -0.53 17.14 -18.93
CA GLY A 158 0.56 16.45 -18.27
C GLY A 158 1.49 15.75 -19.27
N SER A 159 2.78 15.67 -18.94
CA SER A 159 3.76 14.96 -19.77
C SER A 159 3.50 13.45 -19.77
N LEU A 160 3.41 12.86 -20.97
CA LEU A 160 3.32 11.40 -21.12
C LEU A 160 4.66 10.71 -20.84
N GLU A 161 5.78 11.44 -20.91
CA GLU A 161 7.11 10.90 -20.65
C GLU A 161 7.33 10.55 -19.18
N ASP A 162 6.53 11.10 -18.26
CA ASP A 162 6.64 10.83 -16.82
C ASP A 162 5.91 9.55 -16.41
N LEU A 163 5.08 9.00 -17.28
CA LEU A 163 4.28 7.80 -17.01
C LEU A 163 5.10 6.53 -17.26
N PHE A 164 4.81 5.49 -16.46
CA PHE A 164 5.41 4.18 -16.69
C PHE A 164 4.90 3.57 -18.00
N PRO A 165 5.71 2.77 -18.72
CA PRO A 165 5.27 2.06 -19.92
C PRO A 165 4.02 1.22 -19.67
N GLY A 166 3.05 1.25 -20.58
CA GLY A 166 1.77 0.53 -20.44
C GLY A 166 0.76 1.19 -19.50
N THR A 167 1.05 2.38 -18.95
CA THR A 167 0.07 3.14 -18.15
C THR A 167 -1.06 3.64 -19.05
N TRP A 168 -2.30 3.40 -18.64
CA TRP A 168 -3.47 4.05 -19.20
C TRP A 168 -3.57 5.49 -18.69
N TYR A 169 -3.86 6.43 -19.58
CA TYR A 169 -4.01 7.83 -19.24
C TYR A 169 -5.26 8.42 -19.90
N LEU A 170 -5.78 9.49 -19.29
CA LEU A 170 -6.91 10.25 -19.82
C LEU A 170 -6.43 11.09 -21.00
N GLU A 171 -6.95 10.82 -22.19
CA GLU A 171 -6.64 11.57 -23.41
C GLU A 171 -7.52 12.82 -23.53
N HIS A 172 -8.83 12.67 -23.32
CA HIS A 172 -9.78 13.74 -23.52
C HIS A 172 -11.07 13.55 -22.73
N VAL A 173 -11.69 14.66 -22.34
CA VAL A 173 -13.07 14.76 -21.83
C VAL A 173 -13.85 15.64 -22.79
N ASP A 174 -14.91 15.12 -23.40
CA ASP A 174 -15.73 15.91 -24.33
C ASP A 174 -16.80 16.75 -23.63
N ASP A 175 -17.56 17.52 -24.41
CA ASP A 175 -18.67 18.37 -23.95
C ASP A 175 -19.78 17.63 -23.20
N LYS A 176 -19.90 16.31 -23.42
CA LYS A 176 -20.84 15.40 -22.74
C LYS A 176 -20.20 14.63 -21.59
N HIS A 177 -19.03 15.07 -21.13
CA HIS A 177 -18.26 14.45 -20.04
C HIS A 177 -17.83 13.00 -20.31
N ARG A 178 -17.87 12.54 -21.57
CA ARG A 178 -17.37 11.22 -21.94
C ARG A 178 -15.85 11.27 -21.97
N ARG A 179 -15.21 10.23 -21.43
CA ARG A 179 -13.76 10.16 -21.26
C ARG A 179 -13.14 9.19 -22.25
N THR A 180 -12.16 9.65 -23.00
CA THR A 180 -11.35 8.83 -23.90
C THR A 180 -10.01 8.55 -23.24
N TYR A 181 -9.54 7.31 -23.34
CA TYR A 181 -8.27 6.86 -22.75
C TYR A 181 -7.36 6.30 -23.82
N GLN A 182 -6.07 6.49 -23.64
CA GLN A 182 -5.02 5.86 -24.43
C GLN A 182 -3.99 5.21 -23.49
N GLN A 183 -3.11 4.40 -24.06
CA GLN A 183 -2.07 3.69 -23.31
C GLN A 183 -0.69 4.13 -23.81
N VAL A 184 0.20 4.45 -22.87
CA VAL A 184 1.61 4.71 -23.19
C VAL A 184 2.20 3.46 -23.84
N LYS A 185 2.76 3.61 -25.03
CA LYS A 185 3.39 2.50 -25.76
C LYS A 185 4.41 1.80 -24.87
N LYS A 186 4.47 0.48 -24.95
CA LYS A 186 5.52 -0.33 -24.34
C LYS A 186 6.83 -0.15 -25.13
N SER A 187 7.36 1.06 -25.24
CA SER A 187 8.73 1.25 -25.69
C SER A 187 9.67 0.96 -24.53
N CYS A 188 10.82 0.36 -24.82
CA CYS A 188 11.88 0.03 -23.86
C CYS A 188 12.55 1.33 -23.36
N ILE A 189 11.86 2.15 -22.58
CA ILE A 189 12.44 3.36 -22.00
C ILE A 189 13.25 2.94 -20.77
N GLN A 190 14.56 2.74 -20.98
CA GLN A 190 15.53 2.63 -19.90
C GLN A 190 15.65 4.00 -19.22
N ARG A 191 15.23 4.11 -17.96
CA ARG A 191 15.68 5.17 -17.05
C ARG A 191 16.51 4.56 -15.93
N ASN A 192 17.83 4.61 -16.14
CA ASN A 192 18.94 4.53 -15.18
C ASN A 192 19.20 3.22 -14.36
N GLY A 193 20.04 2.34 -14.94
CA GLY A 193 21.10 1.52 -14.30
C GLY A 193 20.67 0.26 -13.51
N LEU A 194 21.12 -0.98 -13.76
CA LEU A 194 22.28 -1.52 -14.49
C LEU A 194 21.85 -2.60 -15.50
N LEU A 195 22.44 -2.58 -16.70
CA LEU A 195 22.54 -3.73 -17.60
C LEU A 195 24.03 -4.06 -17.79
N SER A 196 24.44 -5.27 -17.43
CA SER A 196 25.77 -5.77 -17.77
C SER A 196 25.83 -6.12 -19.26
N LYS A 197 27.01 -5.96 -19.87
CA LYS A 197 27.29 -6.19 -21.31
C LYS A 197 26.96 -7.61 -21.82
N MET A 198 26.48 -8.52 -20.98
CA MET A 198 26.15 -9.90 -21.36
C MET A 198 24.73 -10.09 -21.90
N ASN A 199 23.81 -9.14 -21.71
CA ASN A 199 22.40 -9.28 -22.13
C ASN A 199 22.01 -8.45 -23.36
N VAL A 200 22.97 -7.82 -24.05
CA VAL A 200 22.70 -6.94 -25.21
C VAL A 200 22.59 -7.72 -26.53
N MET A 201 22.93 -9.02 -26.57
CA MET A 201 22.92 -9.79 -27.82
C MET A 201 21.59 -10.46 -28.19
N ASN A 202 20.52 -10.37 -27.39
CA ASN A 202 19.25 -11.08 -27.64
C ASN A 202 18.02 -10.17 -27.74
N CYS A 203 18.17 -8.91 -28.15
CA CYS A 203 17.04 -8.01 -28.43
C CYS A 203 16.43 -8.23 -29.82
N GLU A 204 16.30 -9.49 -30.25
CA GLU A 204 15.49 -9.95 -31.39
C GLU A 204 14.76 -11.26 -31.07
N SER A 205 14.38 -11.49 -29.81
CA SER A 205 13.46 -12.58 -29.49
C SER A 205 12.16 -12.05 -28.91
N THR A 206 11.08 -12.30 -29.64
CA THR A 206 9.67 -11.99 -29.35
C THR A 206 9.10 -12.65 -28.08
N LYS A 207 9.94 -13.23 -27.21
CA LYS A 207 9.48 -13.97 -26.02
C LYS A 207 9.46 -13.16 -24.72
N VAL A 208 10.21 -12.06 -24.61
CA VAL A 208 10.29 -11.29 -23.35
C VAL A 208 9.09 -10.35 -23.15
N ALA A 209 8.38 -9.99 -24.24
CA ALA A 209 7.17 -9.17 -24.17
C ALA A 209 5.94 -9.94 -23.64
N GLU A 210 5.93 -11.27 -23.70
CA GLU A 210 4.82 -12.09 -23.23
C GLU A 210 4.80 -12.27 -21.70
N GLU A 211 5.95 -12.31 -21.03
CA GLU A 211 5.98 -12.52 -19.57
C GLU A 211 5.50 -11.29 -18.80
N PHE A 212 5.78 -10.07 -19.26
CA PHE A 212 5.27 -8.85 -18.61
C PHE A 212 3.73 -8.71 -18.73
N CYS A 213 3.13 -9.38 -19.72
CA CYS A 213 1.69 -9.38 -19.95
C CYS A 213 0.94 -10.51 -19.23
N LYS A 214 1.64 -11.54 -18.74
CA LYS A 214 1.02 -12.67 -18.03
C LYS A 214 0.84 -12.43 -16.53
N VAL A 215 1.45 -11.40 -15.95
CA VAL A 215 1.41 -11.13 -14.49
C VAL A 215 0.31 -10.13 -14.08
N SER A 216 -0.41 -9.53 -15.04
CA SER A 216 -1.59 -8.73 -14.73
C SER A 216 -2.84 -9.61 -14.78
N ALA A 217 -3.34 -9.96 -13.59
CA ALA A 217 -4.53 -10.75 -13.32
C ALA A 217 -4.37 -12.27 -13.42
N THR A 218 -3.72 -12.87 -12.42
CA THR A 218 -4.18 -14.20 -11.98
C THR A 218 -5.53 -13.98 -11.27
N PRO A 219 -6.66 -14.53 -11.77
CA PRO A 219 -7.90 -14.50 -11.00
C PRO A 219 -7.66 -15.18 -9.66
N ILE A 220 -8.01 -14.50 -8.56
CA ILE A 220 -8.11 -15.14 -7.26
C ILE A 220 -9.36 -16.01 -7.32
N CYS A 221 -9.20 -17.30 -7.58
CA CYS A 221 -10.28 -18.26 -7.38
C CYS A 221 -10.57 -18.35 -5.88
N LEU A 222 -11.71 -17.81 -5.44
CA LEU A 222 -12.27 -18.14 -4.14
C LEU A 222 -12.70 -19.62 -4.20
N SER A 223 -12.20 -20.45 -3.29
CA SER A 223 -12.67 -21.84 -3.22
C SER A 223 -14.14 -21.86 -2.83
N GLU A 224 -14.99 -22.49 -3.65
CA GLU A 224 -16.46 -22.53 -3.55
C GLU A 224 -17.04 -23.25 -2.31
N ASN A 225 -16.26 -23.46 -1.25
CA ASN A 225 -16.74 -24.15 -0.04
C ASN A 225 -16.78 -23.22 1.17
N VAL A 226 -17.48 -22.09 1.03
CA VAL A 226 -18.00 -21.37 2.20
C VAL A 226 -19.45 -21.79 2.39
N GLN A 227 -19.66 -22.86 3.17
CA GLN A 227 -20.94 -23.03 3.84
C GLN A 227 -21.07 -21.88 4.83
N LEU A 228 -22.01 -20.97 4.56
CA LEU A 228 -22.49 -20.00 5.54
C LEU A 228 -23.11 -20.79 6.69
N VAL A 229 -22.54 -20.65 7.89
CA VAL A 229 -23.19 -21.02 9.15
C VAL A 229 -23.95 -19.81 9.66
#